data_AF-A0A0A2C6G2-F1
#
_entry.id   AF-A0A0A2C6G2-F1
#
_cell.length_a   1.000
_cell.length_b   1.000
_cell.length_c   1.000
_cell.angle_alpha   90.00
_cell.angle_beta   90.00
_cell.angle_gamma   90.00
#
_symmetry.space_group_name_H-M   'P 1'
#
loop_
_entity.id
_entity.type
_entity.pdbx_description
1 polymer ?
#
loop_
_entity_poly.entity_id
_entity_poly.type
_entity_poly.pdbx_seq_one_letter_code
_entity_poly.pdbx_strand_id
1 'polypeptide(L)'
;MDLEEGIPLAVGNDAKLMLGRTPGNIRAVRPLRDGVIADFDAAEQMLKTFIQKCNEGRGIIAPRLVVGIPSGVTGVERRAVREAGLAGAREVHLIDEPVAAAIGASLPVTEPIGTMIVDIGGGTTEVAVLSLGGTVLSESVRVAGDEINDSIATYLKKVHNLVVGERTAEEIKIKIGSAFPSNEFDLQSIDVRGLHLLSGLPRSINLKAGDLREAMSEPLSKIVDAVKRTLERTPPELAADIVDRGIMLAGGGALVRGISDLLSHETGIFTHVAEDPLLCVVNGCGLVLDDFKSMRRVLDTPDFARNVIRD
;
A
#
# COMPACT_ATOMS: atom_id res chain seq x y z
N MET A 1 2.97 -5.77 21.78
CA MET A 1 3.52 -6.98 22.39
C MET A 1 3.97 -6.65 23.80
N ASP A 2 3.43 -7.35 24.78
CA ASP A 2 4.03 -7.42 26.11
C ASP A 2 5.28 -8.30 26.02
N LEU A 3 6.43 -7.79 26.46
CA LEU A 3 7.70 -8.50 26.32
C LEU A 3 7.92 -9.58 27.39
N GLU A 4 7.17 -9.53 28.49
CA GLU A 4 7.26 -10.53 29.56
C GLU A 4 6.32 -11.70 29.26
N GLU A 5 5.09 -11.40 28.84
CA GLU A 5 4.07 -12.43 28.57
C GLU A 5 4.12 -12.99 27.14
N GLY A 6 4.76 -12.27 26.20
CA GLY A 6 4.86 -12.67 24.80
C GLY A 6 3.53 -12.58 24.03
N ILE A 7 2.50 -11.96 24.60
CA ILE A 7 1.16 -11.82 23.99
C ILE A 7 0.85 -10.35 23.62
N PRO A 8 -0.07 -10.12 22.67
CA PRO A 8 -0.45 -8.76 22.31
C PRO A 8 -1.32 -8.10 23.38
N LEU A 9 -0.85 -7.01 23.97
CA LEU A 9 -1.64 -6.10 24.84
C LEU A 9 -2.79 -5.42 24.08
N ALA A 10 -2.57 -5.09 22.81
CA ALA A 10 -3.53 -4.46 21.91
C ALA A 10 -3.18 -4.80 20.45
N VAL A 11 -4.17 -4.77 19.57
CA VAL A 11 -4.03 -4.98 18.11
C VAL A 11 -4.87 -3.94 17.35
N GLY A 12 -4.39 -3.48 16.20
CA GLY A 12 -5.10 -2.51 15.35
C GLY A 12 -4.96 -1.07 15.85
N ASN A 13 -6.06 -0.31 15.84
CA ASN A 13 -6.05 1.13 16.15
C ASN A 13 -5.49 1.43 17.55
N ASP A 14 -5.84 0.62 18.55
CA ASP A 14 -5.35 0.81 19.92
C ASP A 14 -3.83 0.62 20.00
N ALA A 15 -3.28 -0.35 19.26
CA ALA A 15 -1.83 -0.54 19.15
C ALA A 15 -1.16 0.61 18.37
N LYS A 16 -1.80 1.14 17.32
CA LYS A 16 -1.30 2.30 16.55
C LYS A 16 -1.13 3.53 17.44
N LEU A 17 -2.03 3.75 18.41
CA LEU A 17 -1.93 4.86 19.37
C LEU A 17 -0.72 4.75 20.31
N MET A 18 -0.17 3.55 20.48
CA MET A 18 0.98 3.29 21.35
C MET A 18 2.33 3.52 20.65
N LEU A 19 2.36 3.64 19.31
CA LEU A 19 3.60 3.83 18.54
C LEU A 19 4.37 5.07 18.99
N GLY A 20 5.64 4.88 19.34
CA GLY A 20 6.52 5.95 19.86
C GLY A 20 6.19 6.41 21.29
N ARG A 21 5.32 5.69 22.02
CA ARG A 21 4.86 6.03 23.38
C ARG A 21 4.96 4.86 24.36
N THR A 22 5.58 3.75 23.98
CA THR A 22 5.64 2.56 24.83
C THR A 22 6.69 2.68 25.94
N PRO A 23 6.42 2.19 27.16
CA PRO A 23 7.45 1.95 28.18
C PRO A 23 8.37 0.79 27.77
N GLY A 24 9.48 0.61 28.50
CA GLY A 24 10.53 -0.36 28.13
C GLY A 24 10.10 -1.84 28.08
N ASN A 25 9.02 -2.21 28.77
CA ASN A 25 8.47 -3.57 28.77
C ASN A 25 7.40 -3.82 27.69
N ILE A 26 7.04 -2.79 26.91
CA ILE A 26 6.05 -2.91 25.83
C ILE A 26 6.70 -2.55 24.49
N ARG A 27 6.47 -3.39 23.49
CA ARG A 27 6.90 -3.15 22.11
C ARG A 27 5.70 -2.99 21.20
N ALA A 28 5.54 -1.79 20.62
CA ALA A 28 4.63 -1.59 19.50
C ALA A 28 5.31 -2.06 18.21
N VAL A 29 4.66 -2.94 17.45
CA VAL A 29 5.23 -3.60 16.28
C VAL A 29 4.31 -3.40 15.08
N ARG A 30 4.89 -3.03 13.93
CA ARG A 30 4.25 -3.16 12.62
C ARG A 30 4.83 -4.43 11.99
N PRO A 31 4.12 -5.58 12.04
CA PRO A 31 4.71 -6.86 11.65
C PRO A 31 4.84 -7.04 10.13
N LEU A 32 4.15 -6.20 9.36
CA LEU A 32 4.24 -6.12 7.91
C LEU A 32 5.04 -4.88 7.51
N ARG A 33 6.01 -5.05 6.63
CA ARG A 33 6.84 -3.97 6.07
C ARG A 33 7.20 -4.29 4.63
N ASP A 34 7.20 -3.30 3.76
CA ASP A 34 7.47 -3.47 2.32
C ASP A 34 6.64 -4.59 1.66
N GLY A 35 5.38 -4.76 2.10
CA GLY A 35 4.48 -5.80 1.61
C GLY A 35 4.79 -7.23 2.08
N VAL A 36 5.75 -7.42 2.99
CA VAL A 36 6.18 -8.75 3.47
C VAL A 36 6.12 -8.86 4.99
N ILE A 37 6.13 -10.10 5.50
CA ILE A 37 6.16 -10.38 6.95
C ILE A 37 7.57 -10.14 7.47
N ALA A 38 7.73 -9.10 8.29
CA ALA A 38 9.00 -8.74 8.93
C ALA A 38 9.13 -9.31 10.36
N ASP A 39 8.01 -9.57 11.04
CA ASP A 39 7.93 -10.23 12.35
C ASP A 39 6.81 -11.27 12.28
N PHE A 40 7.19 -12.55 12.13
CA PHE A 40 6.25 -13.65 11.90
C PHE A 40 5.32 -13.88 13.09
N ASP A 41 5.88 -13.94 14.30
CA ASP A 41 5.10 -14.17 15.52
C ASP A 41 4.07 -13.05 15.74
N ALA A 42 4.48 -11.79 15.55
CA ALA A 42 3.56 -10.67 15.65
C ALA A 42 2.52 -10.65 14.51
N ALA A 43 2.87 -11.06 13.29
CA ALA A 43 1.94 -11.17 12.16
C ALA A 43 0.88 -12.25 12.41
N GLU A 44 1.29 -13.42 12.89
CA GLU A 44 0.40 -14.53 13.23
C GLU A 44 -0.62 -14.10 14.30
N GLN A 45 -0.17 -13.49 15.40
CA GLN A 45 -1.04 -13.00 16.47
C GLN A 45 -2.00 -11.91 15.99
N MET A 46 -1.52 -11.02 15.12
CA MET A 46 -2.33 -9.97 14.51
C MET A 46 -3.45 -10.57 13.64
N LEU A 47 -3.12 -11.49 12.72
CA LEU A 47 -4.09 -12.16 11.85
C LEU A 47 -5.11 -12.95 12.66
N LYS A 48 -4.65 -13.75 13.64
CA LYS A 48 -5.51 -14.51 14.54
C LYS A 48 -6.52 -13.62 15.25
N THR A 49 -6.07 -12.48 15.78
CA THR A 49 -6.94 -11.52 16.47
C THR A 49 -7.96 -10.87 15.52
N PHE A 50 -7.54 -10.49 14.31
CA PHE A 50 -8.48 -9.95 13.31
C PHE A 50 -9.52 -10.97 12.84
N ILE A 51 -9.13 -12.22 12.59
CA ILE A 51 -10.06 -13.29 12.20
C ILE A 51 -11.08 -13.54 13.32
N GLN A 52 -10.63 -13.61 14.58
CA GLN A 52 -11.51 -13.78 15.74
C GLN A 52 -12.50 -12.61 15.88
N LYS A 53 -12.03 -11.38 15.67
CA LYS A 53 -12.85 -10.17 15.71
C LYS A 53 -13.93 -10.17 14.62
N CYS A 54 -13.58 -10.55 13.38
CA CYS A 54 -14.53 -10.64 12.28
C CYS A 54 -15.61 -11.70 12.51
N ASN A 55 -15.29 -12.80 13.20
CA ASN A 55 -16.23 -13.88 13.49
C ASN A 55 -17.11 -13.62 14.73
N GLU A 56 -16.99 -12.46 15.39
CA GLU A 56 -17.67 -12.11 16.67
C GLU A 56 -17.53 -13.20 17.77
N GLY A 57 -16.49 -14.03 17.71
CA GLY A 57 -16.34 -15.21 18.57
C GLY A 57 -17.40 -16.31 18.37
N ARG A 58 -18.23 -16.22 17.32
CA ARG A 58 -19.35 -17.15 17.03
C ARG A 58 -19.01 -18.27 16.05
N GLY A 59 -17.84 -18.22 15.40
CA GLY A 59 -17.43 -19.22 14.43
C GLY A 59 -16.89 -20.50 15.07
N ILE A 60 -17.67 -21.58 15.08
CA ILE A 60 -17.19 -22.93 15.45
C ILE A 60 -16.27 -23.49 14.35
N ILE A 61 -16.38 -22.98 13.11
CA ILE A 61 -15.64 -23.45 11.94
C ILE A 61 -14.64 -22.38 11.51
N ALA A 62 -13.37 -22.77 11.40
CA ALA A 62 -12.32 -21.88 10.86
C ALA A 62 -12.65 -21.48 9.41
N PRO A 63 -12.55 -20.18 9.05
CA PRO A 63 -12.96 -19.68 7.74
C PRO A 63 -11.98 -20.05 6.63
N ARG A 64 -12.45 -19.89 5.39
CA ARG A 64 -11.58 -19.75 4.21
C ARG A 64 -11.04 -18.33 4.17
N LEU A 65 -9.75 -18.18 3.90
CA LEU A 65 -9.10 -16.88 3.77
C LEU A 65 -8.55 -16.70 2.36
N VAL A 66 -8.74 -15.50 1.80
CA VAL A 66 -8.01 -15.02 0.61
C VAL A 66 -7.19 -13.82 1.05
N VAL A 67 -5.88 -13.85 0.78
CA VAL A 67 -4.92 -12.82 1.21
C VAL A 67 -4.26 -12.20 -0.01
N GLY A 68 -4.34 -10.88 -0.13
CA GLY A 68 -3.55 -10.11 -1.10
C GLY A 68 -2.07 -10.17 -0.76
N ILE A 69 -1.23 -10.41 -1.75
CA ILE A 69 0.22 -10.34 -1.65
C ILE A 69 0.80 -9.48 -2.78
N PRO A 70 1.88 -8.71 -2.54
CA PRO A 70 2.56 -7.98 -3.61
C PRO A 70 2.96 -8.92 -4.74
N SER A 71 2.92 -8.47 -5.99
CA SER A 71 3.28 -9.34 -7.14
C SER A 71 4.76 -9.75 -7.14
N GLY A 72 5.61 -9.00 -6.42
CA GLY A 72 7.05 -9.23 -6.32
C GLY A 72 7.52 -10.19 -5.23
N VAL A 73 6.61 -10.76 -4.41
CA VAL A 73 7.00 -11.60 -3.27
C VAL A 73 7.73 -12.88 -3.68
N THR A 74 8.66 -13.33 -2.83
CA THR A 74 9.40 -14.59 -3.00
C THR A 74 8.58 -15.79 -2.51
N GLY A 75 8.91 -16.99 -2.98
CA GLY A 75 8.26 -18.22 -2.49
C GLY A 75 8.37 -18.44 -0.97
N VAL A 76 9.41 -17.91 -0.32
CA VAL A 76 9.55 -17.93 1.14
C VAL A 76 8.53 -16.99 1.80
N GLU A 77 8.39 -15.77 1.29
CA GLU A 77 7.41 -14.78 1.79
C GLU A 77 5.97 -15.26 1.53
N ARG A 78 5.67 -15.86 0.36
CA ARG A 78 4.36 -16.48 0.07
C ARG A 78 4.01 -17.57 1.08
N ARG A 79 5.00 -18.42 1.42
CA ARG A 79 4.80 -19.47 2.42
C ARG A 79 4.56 -18.89 3.80
N ALA A 80 5.33 -17.90 4.22
CA ALA A 80 5.16 -17.23 5.51
C ALA A 80 3.74 -16.63 5.64
N VAL A 81 3.23 -15.95 4.61
CA VAL A 81 1.85 -15.41 4.63
C VAL A 81 0.82 -16.53 4.76
N ARG A 82 0.99 -17.63 4.01
CA ARG A 82 0.09 -18.78 4.10
C ARG A 82 0.10 -19.41 5.49
N GLU A 83 1.28 -19.62 6.07
CA GLU A 83 1.45 -20.20 7.41
C GLU A 83 0.84 -19.30 8.49
N ALA A 84 1.11 -17.99 8.45
CA ALA A 84 0.53 -17.04 9.40
C ALA A 84 -1.01 -16.99 9.31
N GLY A 85 -1.59 -17.11 8.10
CA GLY A 85 -3.04 -17.17 7.92
C GLY A 85 -3.68 -18.45 8.46
N LEU A 86 -2.97 -19.58 8.38
CA LEU A 86 -3.45 -20.88 8.88
C LEU A 86 -3.61 -20.94 10.40
N ALA A 87 -3.02 -19.98 11.14
CA ALA A 87 -3.21 -19.84 12.58
C ALA A 87 -4.67 -19.55 12.99
N GLY A 88 -5.49 -19.04 12.06
CA GLY A 88 -6.91 -18.75 12.30
C GLY A 88 -7.86 -19.25 11.21
N ALA A 89 -7.38 -19.83 10.12
CA ALA A 89 -8.17 -20.23 8.95
C ALA A 89 -7.99 -21.72 8.62
N ARG A 90 -9.02 -22.36 8.03
CA ARG A 90 -8.93 -23.77 7.60
C ARG A 90 -8.15 -23.94 6.30
N GLU A 91 -8.20 -22.92 5.45
CA GLU A 91 -7.57 -22.88 4.13
C GLU A 91 -7.26 -21.42 3.82
N VAL A 92 -6.08 -21.19 3.26
CA VAL A 92 -5.58 -19.85 2.89
C VAL A 92 -5.20 -19.89 1.43
N HIS A 93 -5.75 -18.97 0.65
CA HIS A 93 -5.42 -18.73 -0.75
C HIS A 93 -4.75 -17.37 -0.89
N LEU A 94 -3.80 -17.28 -1.81
CA LEU A 94 -3.10 -16.04 -2.09
C LEU A 94 -3.60 -15.47 -3.42
N ILE A 95 -3.73 -14.16 -3.52
CA ILE A 95 -4.03 -13.43 -4.75
C ILE A 95 -3.04 -12.29 -4.90
N ASP A 96 -2.60 -12.03 -6.13
CA ASP A 96 -1.72 -10.90 -6.39
C ASP A 96 -2.51 -9.60 -6.15
N GLU A 97 -1.97 -8.71 -5.31
CA GLU A 97 -2.56 -7.41 -4.94
C GLU A 97 -3.11 -6.62 -6.13
N PRO A 98 -2.37 -6.41 -7.24
CA PRO A 98 -2.91 -5.66 -8.37
C PRO A 98 -4.14 -6.33 -9.00
N VAL A 99 -4.23 -7.66 -8.99
CA VAL A 99 -5.40 -8.38 -9.51
C VAL A 99 -6.59 -8.19 -8.58
N ALA A 100 -6.39 -8.33 -7.27
CA ALA A 100 -7.43 -8.07 -6.28
C ALA A 100 -7.91 -6.61 -6.34
N ALA A 101 -6.98 -5.66 -6.41
CA ALA A 101 -7.28 -4.23 -6.54
C ALA A 101 -8.11 -3.94 -7.80
N ALA A 102 -7.79 -4.55 -8.93
CA ALA A 102 -8.52 -4.34 -10.18
C ALA A 102 -9.93 -4.92 -10.14
N ILE A 103 -10.11 -6.10 -9.53
CA ILE A 103 -11.44 -6.69 -9.30
C ILE A 103 -12.28 -5.77 -8.38
N GLY A 104 -11.70 -5.29 -7.28
CA GLY A 104 -12.39 -4.39 -6.36
C GLY A 104 -12.66 -3.00 -6.93
N ALA A 105 -11.85 -2.53 -7.88
CA ALA A 105 -12.07 -1.31 -8.64
C ALA A 105 -13.06 -1.49 -9.81
N SER A 106 -13.70 -2.67 -9.92
CA SER A 106 -14.66 -3.00 -10.97
C SER A 106 -14.10 -2.86 -12.40
N LEU A 107 -12.80 -3.11 -12.56
CA LEU A 107 -12.16 -3.10 -13.87
C LEU A 107 -12.50 -4.39 -14.65
N PRO A 108 -12.58 -4.33 -15.98
CA PRO A 108 -12.93 -5.47 -16.83
C PRO A 108 -11.76 -6.46 -16.99
N VAL A 109 -11.26 -7.01 -15.89
CA VAL A 109 -10.03 -7.81 -15.86
C VAL A 109 -10.11 -9.11 -16.65
N THR A 110 -11.31 -9.62 -16.94
CA THR A 110 -11.53 -10.86 -17.68
C THR A 110 -11.67 -10.68 -19.19
N GLU A 111 -11.80 -9.44 -19.65
CA GLU A 111 -11.95 -9.09 -21.07
C GLU A 111 -10.59 -9.06 -21.78
N PRO A 112 -10.54 -9.28 -23.11
CA PRO A 112 -9.32 -9.21 -23.92
C PRO A 112 -8.91 -7.76 -24.23
N ILE A 113 -8.78 -6.95 -23.17
CA ILE A 113 -8.42 -5.53 -23.25
C ILE A 113 -7.31 -5.22 -22.25
N GLY A 114 -6.45 -4.27 -22.59
CA GLY A 114 -5.41 -3.74 -21.71
C GLY A 114 -6.02 -2.91 -20.59
N THR A 115 -5.85 -3.36 -19.35
CA THR A 115 -6.29 -2.64 -18.16
C THR A 115 -5.07 -2.35 -17.29
N MET A 116 -4.76 -1.08 -17.04
CA MET A 116 -3.67 -0.69 -16.15
C MET A 116 -4.19 -0.27 -14.78
N ILE A 117 -3.60 -0.83 -13.74
CA ILE A 117 -3.83 -0.43 -12.35
C ILE A 117 -2.51 -0.10 -11.65
N VAL A 118 -2.55 0.92 -10.80
CA VAL A 118 -1.46 1.32 -9.92
C VAL A 118 -1.99 1.35 -8.49
N ASP A 119 -1.64 0.36 -7.70
CA ASP A 119 -2.01 0.26 -6.28
C ASP A 119 -0.87 0.81 -5.40
N ILE A 120 -1.10 1.95 -4.77
CA ILE A 120 -0.11 2.61 -3.91
C ILE A 120 -0.47 2.32 -2.45
N GLY A 121 0.21 1.35 -1.86
CA GLY A 121 -0.02 0.88 -0.49
C GLY A 121 0.75 1.65 0.59
N GLY A 122 0.97 0.96 1.71
CA GLY A 122 1.82 1.45 2.80
C GLY A 122 3.31 1.32 2.48
N GLY A 123 3.76 0.11 2.12
CA GLY A 123 5.18 -0.17 1.87
C GLY A 123 5.54 -0.53 0.43
N THR A 124 4.54 -0.71 -0.45
CA THR A 124 4.75 -1.06 -1.86
C THR A 124 3.83 -0.28 -2.76
N THR A 125 4.32 0.00 -3.97
CA THR A 125 3.49 0.39 -5.11
C THR A 125 3.53 -0.75 -6.12
N GLU A 126 2.36 -1.27 -6.46
CA GLU A 126 2.17 -2.30 -7.48
C GLU A 126 1.62 -1.66 -8.75
N VAL A 127 2.34 -1.81 -9.86
CA VAL A 127 1.90 -1.40 -11.19
C VAL A 127 1.63 -2.66 -11.99
N ALA A 128 0.44 -2.80 -12.58
CA ALA A 128 0.13 -3.96 -13.39
C ALA A 128 -0.70 -3.64 -14.62
N VAL A 129 -0.45 -4.40 -15.68
CA VAL A 129 -1.29 -4.47 -16.88
C VAL A 129 -1.96 -5.84 -16.90
N LEU A 130 -3.28 -5.85 -16.92
CA LEU A 130 -4.13 -7.02 -16.86
C LEU A 130 -4.88 -7.22 -18.18
N SER A 131 -5.12 -8.47 -18.53
CA SER A 131 -6.01 -8.86 -19.64
C SER A 131 -6.41 -10.33 -19.50
N LEU A 132 -7.58 -10.72 -20.00
CA LEU A 132 -8.05 -12.12 -20.05
C LEU A 132 -8.05 -12.86 -18.71
N GLY A 133 -8.13 -12.13 -17.59
CA GLY A 133 -8.13 -12.64 -16.23
C GLY A 133 -6.74 -13.02 -15.72
N GLY A 134 -5.68 -12.48 -16.32
CA GLY A 134 -4.31 -12.66 -15.90
C GLY A 134 -3.49 -11.37 -15.97
N THR A 135 -2.35 -11.42 -15.30
CA THR A 135 -1.34 -10.35 -15.33
C THR A 135 -0.47 -10.52 -16.56
N VAL A 136 -0.48 -9.52 -17.45
CA VAL A 136 0.40 -9.47 -18.62
C VAL A 136 1.78 -8.95 -18.20
N LEU A 137 1.78 -7.87 -17.42
CA LEU A 137 2.98 -7.29 -16.82
C LEU A 137 2.66 -6.84 -15.40
N SER A 138 3.64 -7.00 -14.51
CA SER A 138 3.62 -6.32 -13.22
C SER A 138 5.01 -5.82 -12.85
N GLU A 139 5.02 -4.75 -12.08
CA GLU A 139 6.19 -4.18 -11.44
C GLU A 139 5.83 -3.81 -10.01
N SER A 140 6.67 -4.23 -9.06
CA SER A 140 6.52 -3.93 -7.64
C SER A 140 7.72 -3.11 -7.20
N VAL A 141 7.48 -1.94 -6.60
CA VAL A 141 8.53 -1.11 -6.00
C VAL A 141 8.25 -0.90 -4.52
N ARG A 142 9.31 -1.00 -3.70
CA ARG A 142 9.27 -0.74 -2.25
C ARG A 142 9.36 0.76 -1.95
N VAL A 143 8.45 1.51 -2.56
CA VAL A 143 8.28 2.95 -2.37
C VAL A 143 6.79 3.25 -2.41
N ALA A 144 6.24 3.68 -1.29
CA ALA A 144 4.83 4.02 -1.15
C ALA A 144 4.59 5.00 0.01
N GLY A 145 3.54 4.79 0.80
CA GLY A 145 3.16 5.68 1.89
C GLY A 145 4.20 5.85 3.00
N ASP A 146 4.97 4.80 3.31
CA ASP A 146 5.99 4.80 4.36
C ASP A 146 7.21 5.65 3.94
N GLU A 147 7.71 5.46 2.72
CA GLU A 147 8.83 6.25 2.19
C GLU A 147 8.48 7.73 2.04
N ILE A 148 7.22 8.06 1.73
CA ILE A 148 6.72 9.44 1.73
C ILE A 148 6.72 10.01 3.16
N ASN A 149 6.34 9.23 4.18
CA ASN A 149 6.40 9.69 5.57
C ASN A 149 7.87 9.95 5.98
N ASP A 150 8.78 9.05 5.63
CA ASP A 150 10.20 9.15 5.94
C ASP A 150 10.86 10.36 5.25
N SER A 151 10.46 10.66 4.01
CA SER A 151 10.96 11.81 3.26
C SER A 151 10.51 13.12 3.92
N ILE A 152 9.26 13.19 4.40
CA ILE A 152 8.72 14.32 5.17
C ILE A 152 9.49 14.50 6.49
N ALA A 153 9.69 13.43 7.26
CA ALA A 153 10.44 13.49 8.51
C ALA A 153 11.90 13.95 8.26
N THR A 154 12.51 13.47 7.18
CA THR A 154 13.86 13.85 6.77
C THR A 154 13.94 15.33 6.38
N TYR A 155 12.97 15.83 5.62
CA TYR A 155 12.87 17.23 5.24
C TYR A 155 12.80 18.14 6.49
N LEU A 156 11.90 17.83 7.43
CA LEU A 156 11.76 18.58 8.68
C LEU A 156 13.06 18.62 9.49
N LYS A 157 13.76 17.48 9.55
CA LYS A 157 15.04 17.38 10.24
C LYS A 157 16.11 18.25 9.58
N LYS A 158 16.21 18.25 8.24
CA LYS A 158 17.25 18.96 7.48
C LYS A 158 16.98 20.46 7.36
N VAL A 159 15.75 20.85 7.05
CA VAL A 159 15.39 22.24 6.74
C VAL A 159 15.03 23.02 8.01
N HIS A 160 14.36 22.38 8.98
CA HIS A 160 13.86 23.05 10.18
C HIS A 160 14.56 22.62 11.48
N ASN A 161 15.56 21.75 11.43
CA ASN A 161 16.20 21.15 12.61
C ASN A 161 15.18 20.52 13.57
N LEU A 162 14.07 20.01 13.05
CA LEU A 162 12.94 19.51 13.84
C LEU A 162 12.77 18.01 13.62
N VAL A 163 12.87 17.23 14.69
CA VAL A 163 12.60 15.78 14.67
C VAL A 163 11.15 15.53 15.05
N VAL A 164 10.46 14.75 14.21
CA VAL A 164 9.09 14.29 14.43
C VAL A 164 9.04 12.77 14.36
N GLY A 165 8.05 12.16 15.04
CA GLY A 165 7.80 10.72 14.93
C GLY A 165 6.98 10.37 13.69
N GLU A 166 6.97 9.09 13.34
CA GLU A 166 6.26 8.52 12.18
C GLU A 166 4.79 8.96 12.11
N ARG A 167 4.05 8.86 13.22
CA ARG A 167 2.64 9.29 13.29
C ARG A 167 2.45 10.77 12.93
N THR A 168 3.36 11.63 13.37
CA THR A 168 3.30 13.06 13.04
C THR A 168 3.63 13.29 11.56
N ALA A 169 4.60 12.57 10.99
CA ALA A 169 4.89 12.65 9.57
C ALA A 169 3.70 12.19 8.70
N GLU A 170 3.04 11.09 9.08
CA GLU A 170 1.81 10.62 8.43
C GLU A 170 0.66 11.65 8.54
N GLU A 171 0.46 12.26 9.72
CA GLU A 171 -0.54 13.32 9.91
C GLU A 171 -0.26 14.55 9.03
N ILE A 172 1.01 14.92 8.85
CA ILE A 172 1.41 16.01 7.94
C ILE A 172 1.07 15.64 6.50
N LYS A 173 1.46 14.44 6.05
CA LYS A 173 1.15 13.91 4.72
C LYS A 173 -0.34 13.98 4.42
N ILE A 174 -1.18 13.48 5.33
CA ILE A 174 -2.64 13.43 5.15
C ILE A 174 -3.24 14.84 5.08
N LYS A 175 -2.75 15.79 5.90
CA LYS A 175 -3.36 17.12 6.00
C LYS A 175 -2.96 18.08 4.87
N ILE A 176 -1.68 18.10 4.51
CA ILE A 176 -1.13 19.11 3.58
C ILE A 176 -0.20 18.51 2.51
N GLY A 177 -0.13 17.19 2.36
CA GLY A 177 0.63 16.55 1.29
C GLY A 177 0.01 16.79 -0.08
N SER A 178 0.84 17.13 -1.07
CA SER A 178 0.44 17.28 -2.47
C SER A 178 1.53 16.81 -3.41
N ALA A 179 1.16 16.01 -4.41
CA ALA A 179 2.03 15.54 -5.48
C ALA A 179 2.07 16.48 -6.68
N PHE A 180 1.13 17.43 -6.81
CA PHE A 180 1.06 18.35 -7.95
C PHE A 180 0.81 19.80 -7.53
N PRO A 181 1.30 20.81 -8.28
CA PRO A 181 1.06 22.23 -7.99
C PRO A 181 -0.42 22.62 -7.96
N SER A 182 -0.80 23.40 -6.93
CA SER A 182 -2.13 23.98 -6.81
C SER A 182 -2.07 25.33 -6.10
N ASN A 183 -2.46 26.40 -6.81
CA ASN A 183 -2.29 27.77 -6.32
C ASN A 183 -2.92 28.03 -4.94
N GLU A 184 -4.12 27.52 -4.69
CA GLU A 184 -4.82 27.71 -3.41
C GLU A 184 -4.32 26.75 -2.33
N PHE A 185 -4.12 25.47 -2.69
CA PHE A 185 -3.71 24.45 -1.72
C PHE A 185 -2.29 24.68 -1.21
N ASP A 186 -1.38 25.15 -2.06
CA ASP A 186 0.02 25.43 -1.71
C ASP A 186 0.16 26.49 -0.60
N LEU A 187 -0.86 27.33 -0.43
CA LEU A 187 -0.92 28.36 0.63
C LEU A 187 -1.41 27.81 1.97
N GLN A 188 -2.00 26.62 2.01
CA GLN A 188 -2.43 26.00 3.26
C GLN A 188 -1.23 25.68 4.14
N SER A 189 -1.43 25.75 5.45
CA SER A 189 -0.39 25.46 6.44
C SER A 189 -0.94 24.78 7.67
N ILE A 190 -0.06 24.09 8.39
CA ILE A 190 -0.35 23.50 9.69
C ILE A 190 0.78 23.78 10.68
N ASP A 191 0.44 23.81 11.96
CA ASP A 191 1.43 23.87 13.02
C ASP A 191 1.94 22.47 13.35
N VAL A 192 3.25 22.27 13.20
CA VAL A 192 3.94 21.01 13.46
C VAL A 192 4.78 21.15 14.72
N ARG A 193 4.59 20.24 15.67
CA ARG A 193 5.38 20.17 16.90
C ARG A 193 6.35 19.00 16.85
N GLY A 194 7.58 19.25 17.27
CA GLY A 194 8.64 18.25 17.33
C GLY A 194 9.76 18.65 18.28
N LEU A 195 10.81 17.83 18.34
CA LEU A 195 12.01 18.11 19.13
C LEU A 195 13.01 18.89 18.27
N HIS A 196 13.39 20.09 18.70
CA HIS A 196 14.37 20.90 17.98
C HIS A 196 15.80 20.44 18.33
N LEU A 197 16.58 20.07 17.33
CA LEU A 197 17.89 19.41 17.52
C LEU A 197 18.92 20.27 18.24
N LEU A 198 18.97 21.57 17.92
CA LEU A 198 19.99 22.46 18.49
C LEU A 198 19.71 22.83 19.95
N SER A 199 18.43 22.98 20.32
CA SER A 199 18.04 23.36 21.68
C SER A 199 17.73 22.15 22.56
N GLY A 200 17.43 21.00 21.97
CA GLY A 200 16.96 19.81 22.70
C GLY A 200 15.55 19.97 23.30
N LEU A 201 14.81 21.01 22.93
CA LEU A 201 13.50 21.34 23.49
C LEU A 201 12.38 21.24 22.45
N PRO A 202 11.13 20.93 22.86
CA PRO A 202 9.99 20.97 21.97
C PRO A 202 9.79 22.34 21.33
N ARG A 203 9.55 22.37 20.01
CA ARG A 203 9.27 23.59 19.25
C ARG A 203 8.11 23.37 18.29
N SER A 204 7.39 24.45 17.97
CA SER A 204 6.37 24.47 16.92
C SER A 204 6.87 25.28 15.73
N ILE A 205 6.62 24.79 14.52
CA ILE A 205 6.83 25.51 13.27
C ILE A 205 5.52 25.55 12.48
N ASN A 206 5.34 26.56 11.64
CA ASN A 206 4.27 26.59 10.66
C ASN A 206 4.82 26.04 9.33
N LEU A 207 4.21 24.97 8.82
CA LEU A 207 4.64 24.26 7.62
C LEU A 207 3.59 24.44 6.52
N LYS A 208 3.99 24.88 5.33
CA LYS A 208 3.09 25.06 4.18
C LYS A 208 3.07 23.83 3.27
N ALA A 209 1.95 23.62 2.58
CA ALA A 209 1.78 22.53 1.63
C ALA A 209 2.77 22.62 0.45
N GLY A 210 3.05 23.82 -0.05
CA GLY A 210 4.01 24.03 -1.14
C GLY A 210 5.44 23.58 -0.79
N ASP A 211 5.88 23.85 0.43
CA ASP A 211 7.20 23.43 0.94
C ASP A 211 7.26 21.90 1.09
N LEU A 212 6.16 21.29 1.51
CA LEU A 212 6.06 19.85 1.70
C LEU A 212 6.13 19.07 0.38
N ARG A 213 5.68 19.65 -0.74
CA ARG A 213 5.78 18.99 -2.05
C ARG A 213 7.23 18.65 -2.41
N GLU A 214 8.18 19.54 -2.11
CA GLU A 214 9.60 19.26 -2.32
C GLU A 214 10.06 18.02 -1.53
N ALA A 215 9.62 17.91 -0.27
CA ALA A 215 9.93 16.77 0.58
C ALA A 215 9.43 15.43 0.01
N MET A 216 8.33 15.44 -0.75
CA MET A 216 7.71 14.24 -1.31
C MET A 216 8.22 13.89 -2.71
N SER A 217 9.01 14.78 -3.35
CA SER A 217 9.39 14.66 -4.76
C SER A 217 10.13 13.37 -5.11
N GLU A 218 11.12 12.96 -4.30
CA GLU A 218 11.91 11.75 -4.56
C GLU A 218 11.06 10.46 -4.56
N PRO A 219 10.29 10.13 -3.51
CA PRO A 219 9.47 8.91 -3.54
C PRO A 219 8.38 8.96 -4.62
N LEU A 220 7.79 10.13 -4.87
CA LEU A 220 6.81 10.29 -5.96
C LEU A 220 7.42 10.05 -7.34
N SER A 221 8.64 10.53 -7.59
CA SER A 221 9.36 10.28 -8.85
C SER A 221 9.57 8.78 -9.06
N LYS A 222 9.93 8.03 -8.01
CA LYS A 222 10.12 6.57 -8.13
C LYS A 222 8.83 5.83 -8.50
N ILE A 223 7.68 6.31 -8.00
CA ILE A 223 6.35 5.80 -8.38
C ILE A 223 6.07 6.11 -9.85
N VAL A 224 6.27 7.36 -10.29
CA VAL A 224 6.12 7.77 -11.69
C VAL A 224 6.99 6.93 -12.61
N ASP A 225 8.25 6.70 -12.23
CA ASP A 225 9.19 5.93 -13.04
C ASP A 225 8.77 4.47 -13.16
N ALA A 226 8.18 3.87 -12.13
CA ALA A 226 7.64 2.50 -12.19
C ALA A 226 6.46 2.40 -13.16
N VAL A 227 5.59 3.41 -13.17
CA VAL A 227 4.48 3.51 -14.13
C VAL A 227 5.02 3.63 -15.57
N LYS A 228 5.97 4.53 -15.81
CA LYS A 228 6.60 4.72 -17.13
C LYS A 228 7.29 3.44 -17.63
N ARG A 229 8.11 2.79 -16.80
CA ARG A 229 8.77 1.53 -17.17
C ARG A 229 7.78 0.41 -17.50
N THR A 230 6.65 0.35 -16.81
CA THR A 230 5.61 -0.64 -17.10
C THR A 230 4.95 -0.36 -18.45
N LEU A 231 4.62 0.91 -18.73
CA LEU A 231 4.07 1.34 -20.03
C LEU A 231 5.05 1.03 -21.18
N GLU A 232 6.34 1.33 -21.02
CA GLU A 232 7.38 1.06 -22.03
C GLU A 232 7.50 -0.41 -22.43
N ARG A 233 7.22 -1.32 -21.49
CA ARG A 233 7.28 -2.78 -21.69
C ARG A 233 5.95 -3.36 -22.18
N THR A 234 4.87 -2.58 -22.15
CA THR A 234 3.53 -3.03 -22.47
C THR A 234 3.39 -3.31 -23.97
N PRO A 235 2.84 -4.48 -24.38
CA PRO A 235 2.58 -4.76 -25.79
C PRO A 235 1.75 -3.65 -26.45
N PRO A 236 2.06 -3.25 -27.70
CA PRO A 236 1.41 -2.11 -28.35
C PRO A 236 -0.11 -2.13 -28.30
N GLU A 237 -0.73 -3.30 -28.44
CA GLU A 237 -2.18 -3.40 -28.51
C GLU A 237 -2.85 -3.14 -27.17
N LEU A 238 -2.21 -3.55 -26.08
CA LEU A 238 -2.67 -3.26 -24.72
C LEU A 238 -2.33 -1.82 -24.32
N ALA A 239 -1.21 -1.28 -24.81
CA ALA A 239 -0.85 0.11 -24.58
C ALA A 239 -1.88 1.06 -25.22
N ALA A 240 -2.38 0.73 -26.41
CA ALA A 240 -3.47 1.47 -27.06
C ALA A 240 -4.74 1.47 -26.21
N ASP A 241 -5.15 0.31 -25.68
CA ASP A 241 -6.30 0.22 -24.75
C ASP A 241 -6.12 1.10 -23.50
N ILE A 242 -4.91 1.15 -22.94
CA ILE A 242 -4.59 1.96 -21.75
C ILE A 242 -4.61 3.45 -22.07
N VAL A 243 -4.14 3.87 -23.26
CA VAL A 243 -4.22 5.27 -23.69
C VAL A 243 -5.68 5.72 -23.79
N ASP A 244 -6.56 4.87 -24.32
CA ASP A 244 -7.98 5.19 -24.50
C ASP A 244 -8.78 5.17 -23.18
N ARG A 245 -8.45 4.25 -22.27
CA ARG A 245 -9.21 4.02 -21.02
C ARG A 245 -8.61 4.71 -19.80
N GLY A 246 -7.32 5.04 -19.86
CA GLY A 246 -6.59 5.62 -18.76
C GLY A 246 -5.98 4.62 -17.78
N ILE A 247 -5.34 5.17 -16.76
CA ILE A 247 -4.73 4.44 -15.64
C ILE A 247 -5.66 4.51 -14.43
N MET A 248 -5.91 3.37 -13.77
CA MET A 248 -6.68 3.34 -12.51
C MET A 248 -5.74 3.35 -11.29
N LEU A 249 -5.95 4.27 -10.35
CA LEU A 249 -5.23 4.30 -9.08
C LEU A 249 -6.05 3.64 -7.97
N ALA A 250 -5.40 2.82 -7.17
CA ALA A 250 -5.93 2.19 -5.97
C ALA A 250 -4.95 2.36 -4.78
N GLY A 251 -5.37 1.93 -3.60
CA GLY A 251 -4.56 1.98 -2.39
C GLY A 251 -4.65 3.33 -1.66
N GLY A 252 -4.16 3.34 -0.41
CA GLY A 252 -4.21 4.54 0.42
C GLY A 252 -3.34 5.69 -0.10
N GLY A 253 -2.27 5.39 -0.83
CA GLY A 253 -1.42 6.39 -1.48
C GLY A 253 -2.08 7.10 -2.66
N ALA A 254 -3.12 6.51 -3.27
CA ALA A 254 -3.92 7.19 -4.29
C ALA A 254 -4.69 8.40 -3.74
N LEU A 255 -4.81 8.54 -2.41
CA LEU A 255 -5.43 9.68 -1.75
C LEU A 255 -4.48 10.88 -1.58
N VAL A 256 -3.19 10.74 -1.93
CA VAL A 256 -2.28 11.89 -1.97
C VAL A 256 -2.80 12.88 -3.00
N ARG A 257 -3.09 14.11 -2.57
CA ARG A 257 -3.65 15.15 -3.45
C ARG A 257 -2.76 15.36 -4.67
N GLY A 258 -3.36 15.39 -5.86
CA GLY A 258 -2.64 15.63 -7.11
C GLY A 258 -1.82 14.45 -7.64
N ILE A 259 -1.90 13.25 -7.04
CA ILE A 259 -1.14 12.10 -7.54
C ILE A 259 -1.62 11.66 -8.94
N SER A 260 -2.93 11.72 -9.21
CA SER A 260 -3.51 11.48 -10.52
C SER A 260 -3.09 12.54 -11.53
N ASP A 261 -3.02 13.81 -11.11
CA ASP A 261 -2.58 14.92 -11.97
C ASP A 261 -1.11 14.77 -12.33
N LEU A 262 -0.25 14.42 -11.35
CA LEU A 262 1.16 14.14 -11.58
C LEU A 262 1.35 13.00 -12.58
N LEU A 263 0.67 11.87 -12.38
CA LEU A 263 0.78 10.72 -13.28
C LEU A 263 0.24 11.06 -14.68
N SER A 264 -0.86 11.79 -14.78
CA SER A 264 -1.40 12.22 -16.07
C SER A 264 -0.45 13.16 -16.81
N HIS A 265 0.15 14.12 -16.08
CA HIS A 265 1.15 15.04 -16.64
C HIS A 265 2.40 14.29 -17.14
N GLU A 266 2.91 13.36 -16.34
CA GLU A 266 4.16 12.67 -16.61
C GLU A 266 4.04 11.59 -17.68
N THR A 267 2.88 10.95 -17.82
CA THR A 267 2.65 9.87 -18.79
C THR A 267 1.92 10.33 -20.05
N GLY A 268 1.19 11.45 -19.99
CA GLY A 268 0.27 11.89 -21.04
C GLY A 268 -1.03 11.06 -21.11
N ILE A 269 -1.24 10.12 -20.17
CA ILE A 269 -2.41 9.24 -20.12
C ILE A 269 -3.31 9.68 -18.98
N PHE A 270 -4.61 9.80 -19.26
CA PHE A 270 -5.57 10.19 -18.23
C PHE A 270 -5.54 9.20 -17.06
N THR A 271 -5.45 9.70 -15.83
CA THR A 271 -5.37 8.87 -14.62
C THR A 271 -6.57 9.12 -13.72
N HIS A 272 -7.28 8.05 -13.35
CA HIS A 272 -8.44 8.07 -12.46
C HIS A 272 -8.07 7.50 -11.09
N VAL A 273 -8.74 7.95 -10.04
CA VAL A 273 -8.71 7.29 -8.72
C VAL A 273 -9.96 6.43 -8.61
N ALA A 274 -9.82 5.19 -8.13
CA ALA A 274 -10.95 4.32 -7.85
C ALA A 274 -11.92 4.97 -6.84
N GLU A 275 -13.19 4.57 -6.84
CA GLU A 275 -14.21 5.15 -5.96
C GLU A 275 -13.85 4.96 -4.47
N ASP A 276 -13.47 3.73 -4.09
CA ASP A 276 -13.02 3.38 -2.74
C ASP A 276 -11.59 2.81 -2.76
N PRO A 277 -10.56 3.65 -3.00
CA PRO A 277 -9.21 3.16 -3.30
C PRO A 277 -8.59 2.40 -2.11
N LEU A 278 -8.96 2.76 -0.88
CA LEU A 278 -8.54 2.05 0.34
C LEU A 278 -9.12 0.63 0.45
N LEU A 279 -10.25 0.35 -0.21
CA LEU A 279 -10.99 -0.90 -0.07
C LEU A 279 -10.85 -1.82 -1.30
N CYS A 280 -10.25 -1.36 -2.39
CA CYS A 280 -10.13 -2.14 -3.64
C CYS A 280 -9.60 -3.57 -3.41
N VAL A 281 -8.47 -3.73 -2.71
CA VAL A 281 -7.89 -5.07 -2.49
C VAL A 281 -8.82 -5.97 -1.67
N VAL A 282 -9.35 -5.48 -0.55
CA VAL A 282 -10.22 -6.30 0.32
C VAL A 282 -11.56 -6.63 -0.34
N ASN A 283 -12.13 -5.68 -1.09
CA ASN A 283 -13.35 -5.90 -1.87
C ASN A 283 -13.11 -6.91 -2.99
N GLY A 284 -11.97 -6.83 -3.67
CA GLY A 284 -11.56 -7.82 -4.67
C GLY A 284 -11.43 -9.23 -4.09
N CYS A 285 -10.78 -9.37 -2.94
CA CYS A 285 -10.72 -10.63 -2.21
C CYS A 285 -12.13 -11.15 -1.82
N GLY A 286 -13.02 -10.26 -1.39
CA GLY A 286 -14.42 -10.59 -1.09
C GLY A 286 -15.19 -11.12 -2.30
N LEU A 287 -15.08 -10.43 -3.45
CA LEU A 287 -15.71 -10.86 -4.71
C LEU A 287 -15.19 -12.21 -5.19
N VAL A 288 -13.88 -12.47 -5.01
CA VAL A 288 -13.29 -13.78 -5.31
C VAL A 288 -13.79 -14.86 -4.35
N LEU A 289 -14.05 -14.54 -3.08
CA LEU A 289 -14.67 -15.48 -2.14
C LEU A 289 -16.12 -15.80 -2.52
N ASP A 290 -16.88 -14.80 -2.97
CA ASP A 290 -18.28 -14.95 -3.38
C ASP A 290 -18.42 -15.83 -4.63
N ASP A 291 -17.49 -15.71 -5.60
CA ASP A 291 -17.45 -16.54 -6.81
C ASP A 291 -16.19 -17.42 -6.91
N PHE A 292 -15.87 -18.08 -5.79
CA PHE A 292 -14.62 -18.83 -5.63
C PHE A 292 -14.36 -19.90 -6.70
N LYS A 293 -15.41 -20.55 -7.22
CA LYS A 293 -15.25 -21.60 -8.24
C LYS A 293 -14.83 -21.03 -9.58
N SER A 294 -15.44 -19.92 -10.02
CA SER A 294 -15.12 -19.31 -11.31
C SER A 294 -13.79 -18.55 -11.26
N MET A 295 -13.49 -17.94 -10.11
CA MET A 295 -12.31 -17.09 -9.92
C MET A 295 -11.08 -17.85 -9.41
N ARG A 296 -11.16 -19.19 -9.30
CA ARG A 296 -10.04 -20.02 -8.83
C ARG A 296 -8.74 -19.79 -9.63
N ARG A 297 -8.83 -19.38 -10.89
CA ARG A 297 -7.68 -19.13 -11.77
C ARG A 297 -6.81 -17.94 -11.36
N VAL A 298 -7.37 -16.97 -10.62
CA VAL A 298 -6.60 -15.81 -10.12
C VAL A 298 -5.98 -16.07 -8.74
N LEU A 299 -6.25 -17.24 -8.15
CA LEU A 299 -5.72 -17.65 -6.85
C LEU A 299 -4.50 -18.55 -7.01
N ASP A 300 -3.58 -18.44 -6.05
CA ASP A 300 -2.38 -19.26 -5.95
C ASP A 300 -1.59 -19.32 -7.26
N THR A 301 -1.59 -18.20 -8.00
CA THR A 301 -0.91 -18.03 -9.29
C THR A 301 0.57 -18.41 -9.12
N PRO A 302 1.09 -19.41 -9.84
CA PRO A 302 2.52 -19.72 -9.82
C PRO A 302 3.34 -18.48 -10.18
N ASP A 303 4.61 -18.43 -9.75
CA ASP A 303 5.57 -17.39 -10.16
C ASP A 303 5.85 -17.50 -11.68
N PHE A 304 4.87 -17.15 -12.52
CA PHE A 304 4.98 -17.19 -13.98
C PHE A 304 5.78 -15.99 -14.52
N ALA A 305 5.88 -14.90 -13.74
CA ALA A 305 6.29 -13.59 -14.23
C ALA A 305 7.81 -13.34 -14.40
N ARG A 306 8.70 -14.34 -14.23
CA ARG A 306 10.15 -14.08 -14.38
C ARG A 306 10.83 -14.67 -15.62
N ASN A 307 10.18 -15.59 -16.35
CA ASN A 307 10.88 -16.39 -17.37
C ASN A 307 10.36 -16.28 -18.81
N VAL A 308 9.40 -15.41 -19.12
CA VAL A 308 8.78 -15.39 -20.47
C VAL A 308 9.15 -14.16 -21.32
N ILE A 309 9.84 -13.17 -20.73
CA ILE A 309 10.40 -12.05 -21.50
C ILE A 309 11.90 -11.93 -21.19
N ARG A 310 12.63 -12.97 -21.53
CA ARG A 310 14.03 -12.84 -21.94
C ARG A 310 14.06 -13.31 -23.37
N ASP A 311 14.27 -12.37 -24.28
CA ASP A 311 14.59 -12.63 -25.68
C ASP A 311 15.71 -13.68 -25.81
#